data_AF-A0A2S7U4R6-F1
#
_entry.id   AF-A0A2S7U4R6-F1
#
_cell.length_a   1.000
_cell.length_b   1.000
_cell.length_c   1.000
_cell.angle_alpha   90.00
_cell.angle_beta   90.00
_cell.angle_gamma   90.00
#
_symmetry.space_group_name_H-M   'P 1'
#
loop_
_entity.id
_entity.type
_entity.pdbx_description
1 polymer ?
#
loop_
_entity_poly.entity_id
_entity_poly.type
_entity_poly.pdbx_seq_one_letter_code
_entity_poly.pdbx_strand_id
1 'polypeptide(L)'
;MKDGPSIGEAVWGADVQNDWWEGISEVIGAQDAIAVELGEVETANIRKSVMTQLTDTKANLLVLQDRISHPEFYRSAIQGLLDSVHCAIMVLRIGDGDSGIGKVLLPCAGGPNSRRGLKLAADAFGEDVTAFFVQPDTDDVSLEVGEQRLESFFCDAQA
;
A
#
# COMPACT_ATOMS: atom_id res chain seq x y z
N MET A 1 -17.50 18.18 -17.93
CA MET A 1 -16.96 16.94 -17.33
C MET A 1 -18.14 15.98 -17.19
N LYS A 2 -18.10 14.82 -17.84
CA LYS A 2 -19.12 13.79 -17.60
C LYS A 2 -18.82 13.17 -16.25
N ASP A 3 -19.77 13.24 -15.32
CA ASP A 3 -19.67 12.53 -14.05
C ASP A 3 -19.42 11.05 -14.36
N GLY A 4 -18.27 10.56 -13.90
CA GLY A 4 -17.90 9.16 -14.01
C GLY A 4 -18.91 8.26 -13.26
N PRO A 5 -18.75 6.92 -13.36
CA PRO A 5 -19.61 5.98 -12.68
C PRO A 5 -19.82 6.36 -11.20
N SER A 6 -21.06 6.19 -10.71
CA SER A 6 -21.52 6.69 -9.41
C SER A 6 -20.63 6.23 -8.26
N ILE A 7 -20.36 7.15 -7.34
CA ILE A 7 -19.73 6.86 -6.04
C ILE A 7 -20.88 6.51 -5.10
N GLY A 8 -20.87 5.31 -4.52
CA GLY A 8 -21.77 5.03 -3.39
C GLY A 8 -21.36 5.80 -2.15
N GLU A 9 -22.29 6.00 -1.23
CA GLU A 9 -21.99 6.53 0.10
C GLU A 9 -21.54 5.39 1.01
N ALA A 10 -20.49 5.64 1.81
CA ALA A 10 -20.02 4.65 2.77
C ALA A 10 -21.00 4.57 3.95
N VAL A 11 -21.42 3.36 4.30
CA VAL A 11 -22.24 3.09 5.47
C VAL A 11 -21.33 2.58 6.57
N TRP A 12 -21.23 3.34 7.67
CA TRP A 12 -20.37 3.04 8.82
C TRP A 12 -21.18 2.47 9.98
N GLY A 13 -20.59 1.52 10.73
CA GLY A 13 -21.15 1.04 11.99
C GLY A 13 -22.45 0.26 11.87
N ALA A 14 -22.75 -0.29 10.69
CA ALA A 14 -23.87 -1.21 10.54
C ALA A 14 -23.61 -2.51 11.34
N ASP A 15 -24.66 -3.08 11.95
CA ASP A 15 -24.64 -4.47 12.43
C ASP A 15 -24.51 -5.36 11.18
N VAL A 16 -23.27 -5.61 10.76
CA VAL A 16 -23.03 -6.30 9.50
C VAL A 16 -23.26 -7.81 9.70
N GLN A 17 -24.53 -8.23 9.64
CA GLN A 17 -24.98 -9.64 9.68
C GLN A 17 -24.71 -10.37 8.35
N ASN A 18 -23.57 -10.10 7.70
CA ASN A 18 -23.16 -10.82 6.51
C ASN A 18 -22.07 -11.81 6.90
N ASP A 19 -22.21 -13.08 6.49
CA ASP A 19 -21.24 -14.17 6.70
C ASP A 19 -19.79 -13.77 6.35
N TRP A 20 -19.63 -12.81 5.44
CA TRP A 20 -18.34 -12.26 5.02
C TRP A 20 -17.57 -11.52 6.13
N TRP A 21 -18.28 -10.99 7.13
CA TRP A 21 -17.71 -10.22 8.23
C TRP A 21 -17.53 -11.03 9.51
N GLU A 22 -18.09 -12.24 9.62
CA GLU A 22 -17.99 -13.05 10.85
C GLU A 22 -16.53 -13.28 11.29
N GLY A 23 -15.67 -13.67 10.35
CA GLY A 23 -14.24 -13.87 10.63
C GLY A 23 -13.47 -12.57 10.91
N ILE A 24 -13.95 -11.42 10.42
CA ILE A 24 -13.35 -10.11 10.70
C ILE A 24 -13.77 -9.64 12.10
N SER A 25 -15.04 -9.78 12.44
CA SER A 25 -15.61 -9.44 13.75
C SER A 25 -15.01 -10.26 14.88
N GLU A 26 -14.76 -11.56 14.66
CA GLU A 26 -14.05 -12.41 15.62
C GLU A 26 -12.64 -11.87 15.92
N VAL A 27 -11.87 -11.53 14.87
CA VAL A 27 -10.52 -10.98 15.03
C VAL A 27 -10.56 -9.63 15.72
N ILE A 28 -11.50 -8.74 15.36
CA ILE A 28 -11.66 -7.42 16.00
C ILE A 28 -12.03 -7.57 17.48
N GLY A 29 -12.97 -8.45 17.82
CA GLY A 29 -13.40 -8.69 19.19
C GLY A 29 -12.29 -9.25 20.09
N ALA A 30 -11.25 -9.84 19.49
CA ALA A 30 -10.06 -10.30 20.21
C ALA A 30 -8.97 -9.22 20.37
N GLN A 31 -9.13 -8.02 19.78
CA GLN A 31 -8.17 -6.93 19.87
C GLN A 31 -8.64 -5.84 20.84
N ASP A 32 -8.10 -5.84 22.06
CA ASP A 32 -8.42 -4.81 23.06
C ASP A 32 -7.68 -3.48 22.83
N ALA A 33 -6.66 -3.47 21.96
CA ALA A 33 -5.72 -2.35 21.81
C ALA A 33 -6.08 -1.35 20.70
N ILE A 34 -7.05 -1.68 19.81
CA ILE A 34 -7.34 -0.90 18.61
C ILE A 34 -8.84 -0.74 18.45
N ALA A 35 -9.33 0.49 18.37
CA ALA A 35 -10.71 0.77 17.98
C ALA A 35 -10.86 0.52 16.47
N VAL A 36 -11.79 -0.35 16.09
CA VAL A 36 -12.05 -0.70 14.69
C VAL A 36 -13.48 -0.31 14.31
N GLU A 37 -13.62 0.42 13.21
CA GLU A 37 -14.90 0.74 12.59
C GLU A 37 -15.02 0.01 11.26
N LEU A 38 -16.18 -0.59 11.02
CA LEU A 38 -16.50 -1.28 9.77
C LEU A 38 -17.29 -0.33 8.85
N GLY A 39 -16.90 -0.33 7.57
CA GLY A 39 -17.55 0.47 6.54
C GLY A 39 -17.67 -0.30 5.23
N GLU A 40 -18.82 -0.19 4.57
CA GLU A 40 -19.08 -0.76 3.25
C GLU A 40 -19.48 0.35 2.26
N VAL A 41 -19.06 0.20 1.00
CA VAL A 41 -19.46 1.10 -0.08
C VAL A 41 -19.72 0.30 -1.36
N GLU A 42 -20.96 0.36 -1.86
CA GLU A 42 -21.28 -0.16 -3.18
C GLU A 42 -20.82 0.86 -4.22
N THR A 43 -19.91 0.47 -5.12
CA THR A 43 -19.30 1.43 -6.05
C THR A 43 -18.95 0.81 -7.39
N ALA A 44 -19.14 1.59 -8.45
CA ALA A 44 -18.62 1.26 -9.78
C ALA A 44 -17.20 1.82 -10.00
N ASN A 45 -16.64 2.56 -9.02
CA ASN A 45 -15.30 3.14 -9.09
C ASN A 45 -14.56 3.02 -7.74
N ILE A 46 -13.91 1.87 -7.53
CA ILE A 46 -13.15 1.57 -6.31
C ILE A 46 -12.13 2.66 -6.00
N ARG A 47 -11.31 3.06 -6.99
CA ARG A 47 -10.24 4.05 -6.78
C ARG A 47 -10.80 5.36 -6.23
N LYS A 48 -11.88 5.87 -6.83
CA LYS A 48 -12.50 7.12 -6.39
C LYS A 48 -13.11 6.99 -5.00
N SER A 49 -13.81 5.90 -4.72
CA SER A 49 -14.40 5.64 -3.39
C SER A 49 -13.33 5.57 -2.30
N VAL A 50 -12.24 4.81 -2.52
CA VAL A 50 -11.13 4.72 -1.56
C VAL A 50 -10.48 6.08 -1.35
N MET A 51 -10.23 6.85 -2.42
CA MET A 51 -9.63 8.19 -2.30
C MET A 51 -10.51 9.17 -1.51
N THR A 52 -11.84 9.12 -1.70
CA THR A 52 -12.80 9.89 -0.91
C THR A 52 -12.68 9.51 0.57
N GLN A 53 -12.73 8.22 0.90
CA GLN A 53 -12.65 7.78 2.29
C GLN A 53 -11.32 8.14 2.95
N LEU A 54 -10.20 8.05 2.23
CA LEU A 54 -8.90 8.47 2.78
C LEU A 54 -8.86 9.97 3.10
N THR A 55 -9.52 10.78 2.28
CA THR A 55 -9.61 12.23 2.50
C THR A 55 -10.50 12.56 3.69
N ASP A 56 -11.67 11.92 3.76
CA ASP A 56 -12.68 12.19 4.80
C ASP A 56 -12.21 11.70 6.17
N THR A 57 -11.62 10.51 6.24
CA THR A 57 -11.06 9.93 7.47
C THR A 57 -9.69 10.51 7.84
N LYS A 58 -9.05 11.25 6.93
CA LYS A 58 -7.68 11.76 7.07
C LYS A 58 -6.67 10.63 7.38
N ALA A 59 -6.85 9.48 6.74
CA ALA A 59 -6.02 8.31 6.96
C ALA A 59 -4.55 8.58 6.60
N ASN A 60 -3.64 8.21 7.49
CA ASN A 60 -2.19 8.37 7.31
C ASN A 60 -1.50 7.12 6.74
N LEU A 61 -2.19 5.97 6.78
CA LEU A 61 -1.75 4.67 6.27
C LEU A 61 -2.92 3.98 5.58
N LEU A 62 -2.70 3.53 4.35
CA LEU A 62 -3.61 2.63 3.63
C LEU A 62 -3.00 1.22 3.60
N VAL A 63 -3.69 0.25 4.17
CA VAL A 63 -3.31 -1.17 4.11
C VAL A 63 -4.13 -1.86 3.04
N LEU A 64 -3.48 -2.43 2.03
CA LEU A 64 -4.10 -3.16 0.93
C LEU A 64 -3.69 -4.62 0.99
N GLN A 65 -4.65 -5.53 0.92
CA GLN A 65 -4.31 -6.94 0.69
C GLN A 65 -4.14 -7.17 -0.81
N ASP A 66 -3.06 -7.83 -1.21
CA ASP A 66 -2.83 -8.27 -2.58
C ASP A 66 -2.73 -9.79 -2.62
N ARG A 67 -3.75 -10.46 -3.17
CA ARG A 67 -3.76 -11.92 -3.33
C ARG A 67 -3.55 -12.28 -4.79
N ILE A 68 -2.84 -13.37 -5.05
CA ILE A 68 -2.70 -13.94 -6.40
C ILE A 68 -4.07 -14.32 -6.96
N SER A 69 -5.07 -14.64 -6.14
CA SER A 69 -6.44 -14.94 -6.59
C SER A 69 -7.32 -13.72 -6.86
N HIS A 70 -6.83 -12.49 -6.65
CA HIS A 70 -7.65 -11.30 -6.89
C HIS A 70 -8.08 -11.19 -8.36
N PRO A 71 -9.37 -10.86 -8.62
CA PRO A 71 -9.84 -10.55 -9.96
C PRO A 71 -9.03 -9.39 -10.57
N GLU A 72 -8.88 -9.40 -11.90
CA GLU A 72 -8.09 -8.39 -12.64
C GLU A 72 -8.54 -6.94 -12.36
N PHE A 73 -9.85 -6.75 -12.16
CA PHE A 73 -10.43 -5.48 -11.76
C PHE A 73 -9.87 -4.95 -10.43
N TYR A 74 -9.70 -5.81 -9.43
CA TYR A 74 -9.13 -5.42 -8.13
C TYR A 74 -7.64 -5.10 -8.24
N ARG A 75 -6.88 -5.88 -9.02
CA ARG A 75 -5.45 -5.59 -9.25
C ARG A 75 -5.24 -4.25 -9.93
N SER A 76 -6.06 -3.95 -10.94
CA SER A 76 -6.04 -2.66 -11.64
C SER A 76 -6.36 -1.49 -10.70
N ALA A 77 -7.30 -1.68 -9.79
CA ALA A 77 -7.63 -0.68 -8.77
C ALA A 77 -6.49 -0.46 -7.77
N ILE A 78 -5.83 -1.53 -7.28
CA ILE A 78 -4.67 -1.44 -6.39
C ILE A 78 -3.52 -0.68 -7.09
N GLN A 79 -3.21 -1.04 -8.34
CA GLN A 79 -2.19 -0.36 -9.13
C GLN A 79 -2.51 1.14 -9.27
N GLY A 80 -3.75 1.47 -9.63
CA GLY A 80 -4.18 2.86 -9.75
C GLY A 80 -4.17 3.62 -8.42
N LEU A 81 -4.34 2.93 -7.29
CA LEU A 81 -4.18 3.54 -5.97
C LEU A 81 -2.72 3.88 -5.71
N LEU A 82 -1.77 2.96 -5.94
CA LEU A 82 -0.33 3.17 -5.66
C LEU A 82 0.21 4.51 -6.18
N ASP A 83 -0.24 4.96 -7.36
CA ASP A 83 0.22 6.21 -7.98
C ASP A 83 -0.49 7.48 -7.48
N SER A 84 -1.59 7.35 -6.73
CA SER A 84 -2.56 8.43 -6.50
C SER A 84 -2.74 8.83 -5.05
N VAL A 85 -2.36 7.96 -4.11
CA VAL A 85 -2.66 8.17 -2.69
C VAL A 85 -1.70 9.18 -2.07
N HIS A 86 -2.21 10.00 -1.16
CA HIS A 86 -1.42 11.01 -0.46
C HIS A 86 -0.76 10.47 0.83
N CYS A 87 -1.14 9.27 1.28
CA CYS A 87 -0.70 8.66 2.53
C CYS A 87 0.31 7.52 2.28
N ALA A 88 0.90 6.98 3.36
CA ALA A 88 1.74 5.79 3.24
C ALA A 88 0.89 4.59 2.81
N ILE A 89 1.45 3.69 2.01
CA ILE A 89 0.75 2.49 1.56
C ILE A 89 1.52 1.26 2.02
N MET A 90 0.81 0.29 2.59
CA MET A 90 1.33 -1.03 2.91
C MET A 90 0.56 -2.07 2.10
N VAL A 91 1.28 -2.85 1.28
CA VAL A 91 0.68 -3.95 0.51
C VAL A 91 1.01 -5.26 1.21
N LEU A 92 -0.02 -5.93 1.73
CA LEU A 92 0.08 -7.21 2.42
C LEU A 92 -0.13 -8.35 1.42
N ARG A 93 0.95 -9.09 1.16
CA ARG A 93 0.92 -10.38 0.47
C ARG A 93 1.16 -11.47 1.49
N ILE A 94 0.08 -12.13 1.90
CA ILE A 94 0.15 -13.27 2.82
C ILE A 94 0.38 -14.50 1.96
N GLY A 95 1.57 -15.08 2.05
CA GLY A 95 1.89 -16.36 1.40
C GLY A 95 1.28 -17.54 2.17
N ASP A 96 1.25 -18.71 1.54
CA ASP A 96 0.70 -19.95 2.13
C ASP A 96 1.62 -20.61 3.18
N GLY A 97 2.67 -19.92 3.64
CA GLY A 97 3.64 -20.44 4.61
C GLY A 97 3.48 -19.80 5.99
N ASP A 98 3.98 -20.48 7.04
CA ASP A 98 4.06 -19.89 8.38
C ASP A 98 4.87 -18.60 8.33
N SER A 99 4.22 -17.48 8.61
CA SER A 99 4.91 -16.26 9.01
C SER A 99 5.62 -16.56 10.32
N GLY A 100 6.94 -16.81 10.26
CA GLY A 100 7.73 -17.03 11.45
C GLY A 100 7.65 -15.82 12.41
N ILE A 101 8.15 -16.00 13.65
CA ILE A 101 8.34 -14.92 14.65
C ILE A 101 9.53 -14.04 14.22
N GLY A 102 9.49 -13.54 12.98
CA GLY A 102 10.63 -12.99 12.26
C GLY A 102 10.74 -11.48 12.32
N LYS A 103 11.98 -11.00 12.18
CA LYS A 103 12.31 -9.57 12.05
C LYS A 103 11.73 -8.98 10.78
N VAL A 104 11.37 -7.69 10.84
CA VAL A 104 10.94 -6.91 9.69
C VAL A 104 12.15 -6.50 8.86
N LEU A 105 12.22 -6.96 7.61
CA LEU A 105 13.26 -6.56 6.67
C LEU A 105 12.74 -5.42 5.79
N LEU A 106 13.40 -4.27 5.83
CA LEU A 106 13.00 -3.13 5.00
C LEU A 106 14.03 -2.83 3.91
N PRO A 107 13.71 -3.11 2.63
CA PRO A 107 14.58 -2.73 1.52
C PRO A 107 14.66 -1.20 1.41
N CYS A 108 15.88 -0.71 1.40
CA CYS A 108 16.22 0.70 1.33
C CYS A 108 17.02 0.96 0.06
N ALA A 109 16.81 2.13 -0.55
CA ALA A 109 17.62 2.67 -1.64
C ALA A 109 18.43 3.90 -1.19
N GLY A 110 18.48 4.17 0.13
CA GLY A 110 19.20 5.32 0.72
C GLY A 110 18.51 6.68 0.62
N GLY A 111 17.41 6.79 -0.13
CA GLY A 111 16.69 8.05 -0.35
C GLY A 111 15.75 8.48 0.80
N PRO A 112 15.09 9.66 0.67
CA PRO A 112 14.11 10.16 1.65
C PRO A 112 12.98 9.18 1.98
N ASN A 113 12.48 8.44 0.97
CA ASN A 113 11.43 7.44 1.17
C ASN A 113 11.90 6.25 2.02
N SER A 114 13.16 5.82 1.88
CA SER A 114 13.74 4.77 2.72
C SER A 114 13.84 5.20 4.18
N ARG A 115 14.22 6.45 4.44
CA ARG A 115 14.24 7.00 5.81
C ARG A 115 12.84 7.04 6.44
N ARG A 116 11.84 7.48 5.68
CA ARG A 116 10.44 7.51 6.14
C ARG A 116 9.90 6.10 6.39
N GLY A 117 10.19 5.16 5.51
CA GLY A 117 9.83 3.75 5.68
C GLY A 117 10.47 3.13 6.92
N LEU A 118 11.77 3.36 7.15
CA LEU A 118 12.48 2.86 8.33
C LEU A 118 11.87 3.41 9.61
N LYS A 119 11.55 4.70 9.62
CA LYS A 119 10.89 5.33 10.77
C LYS A 119 9.53 4.69 11.06
N LEU A 120 8.69 4.53 10.03
CA LEU A 120 7.38 3.88 10.17
C LEU A 120 7.50 2.44 10.68
N ALA A 121 8.47 1.68 10.19
CA ALA A 121 8.71 0.32 10.65
C ALA A 121 9.21 0.30 12.10
N ALA A 122 10.15 1.17 12.47
CA ALA A 122 10.68 1.24 13.84
C ALA A 122 9.60 1.68 14.85
N ASP A 123 8.74 2.62 14.47
CA ASP A 123 7.62 3.07 15.30
C ASP A 123 6.60 1.92 15.53
N ALA A 124 6.43 1.02 14.55
CA ALA A 124 5.47 -0.09 14.61
C ALA A 124 6.01 -1.38 15.25
N PHE A 125 7.29 -1.69 15.04
CA PHE A 125 7.90 -2.98 15.39
C PHE A 125 9.10 -2.86 16.35
N GLY A 126 9.45 -1.65 16.79
CA GLY A 126 10.55 -1.41 17.72
C GLY A 126 11.92 -1.81 17.16
N GLU A 127 12.67 -2.60 17.94
CA GLU A 127 14.04 -3.04 17.61
C GLU A 127 14.09 -4.18 16.59
N ASP A 128 12.95 -4.77 16.22
CA ASP A 128 12.88 -5.92 15.31
C ASP A 128 12.91 -5.52 13.82
N VAL A 129 13.42 -4.34 13.49
CA VAL A 129 13.54 -3.84 12.11
C VAL A 129 14.99 -3.87 11.63
N THR A 130 15.22 -4.55 10.50
CA THR A 130 16.52 -4.59 9.83
C THR A 130 16.44 -3.82 8.52
N ALA A 131 17.25 -2.75 8.40
CA ALA A 131 17.44 -2.05 7.14
C ALA A 131 18.27 -2.91 6.17
N PHE A 132 17.81 -3.06 4.93
CA PHE A 132 18.47 -3.85 3.91
C PHE A 132 18.73 -3.00 2.66
N PHE A 133 19.99 -2.70 2.38
CA PHE A 133 20.39 -1.97 1.18
C PHE A 133 21.15 -2.91 0.24
N VAL A 134 20.68 -3.04 -1.00
CA VAL A 134 21.38 -3.78 -2.04
C VAL A 134 22.09 -2.78 -2.93
N GLN A 135 23.42 -2.77 -2.87
CA GLN A 135 24.22 -2.02 -3.81
C GLN A 135 24.34 -2.83 -5.10
N PRO A 136 24.05 -2.26 -6.28
CA PRO A 136 24.36 -2.91 -7.54
C PRO A 136 25.88 -3.05 -7.68
N ASP A 137 26.33 -4.21 -8.18
CA ASP A 137 27.73 -4.43 -8.55
C ASP A 137 27.99 -3.72 -9.88
N THR A 138 28.25 -2.42 -9.82
CA THR A 138 28.59 -1.58 -10.97
C THR A 138 30.03 -1.12 -10.83
N ASP A 139 30.84 -1.41 -11.85
CA ASP A 139 32.14 -0.75 -12.03
C ASP A 139 31.93 0.71 -12.45
N ASP A 140 32.95 1.55 -12.24
CA ASP A 140 32.90 2.99 -12.53
C ASP A 140 32.50 3.26 -13.99
N VAL A 141 32.87 2.35 -14.91
CA VAL A 141 32.53 2.42 -16.34
C VAL A 141 31.04 2.17 -16.60
N SER A 142 30.43 1.21 -15.92
CA SER A 142 28.99 0.93 -16.07
C SER A 142 28.13 2.07 -15.51
N LEU A 143 28.63 2.77 -14.49
CA LEU A 143 28.01 3.98 -13.95
C LEU A 143 28.05 5.12 -14.99
N GLU A 144 29.22 5.41 -15.55
CA GLU A 144 29.40 6.48 -16.54
C GLU A 144 28.61 6.22 -17.83
N VAL A 145 28.59 4.98 -18.32
CA VAL A 145 27.78 4.59 -19.49
C VAL A 145 26.27 4.65 -19.18
N GLY A 146 25.88 4.26 -17.96
CA GLY A 146 24.50 4.36 -17.50
C GLY A 146 24.01 5.80 -17.44
N GLU A 147 24.82 6.70 -16.86
CA GLU A 147 24.53 8.13 -16.77
C GLU A 147 24.41 8.79 -18.15
N GLN A 148 25.38 8.55 -19.05
CA GLN A 148 25.33 9.08 -20.42
C GLN A 148 24.10 8.60 -21.20
N ARG A 149 23.69 7.33 -21.02
CA ARG A 149 22.49 6.79 -21.67
C ARG A 149 21.20 7.35 -21.07
N LEU A 150 21.16 7.61 -19.76
CA LEU A 150 20.01 8.27 -19.14
C LEU A 150 19.87 9.72 -19.63
N GLU A 151 20.98 10.46 -19.72
CA GLU A 151 20.98 11.83 -20.24
C GLU A 151 20.49 11.91 -21.69
N SER A 152 20.96 10.99 -22.56
CA SER A 152 20.47 10.93 -23.94
C SER A 152 18.96 10.66 -24.02
N PHE A 153 18.44 9.76 -23.16
CA PHE A 153 17.00 9.47 -23.11
C PHE A 153 16.16 10.69 -22.68
N PHE A 154 16.64 11.49 -21.72
CA PHE A 154 15.94 12.69 -21.28
C PHE A 154 16.04 13.85 -22.28
N CYS A 155 17.15 13.96 -23.02
CA CYS A 155 17.28 14.93 -24.10
C CYS A 155 16.41 14.57 -25.31
N ASP A 156 16.33 13.29 -25.68
CA ASP A 156 15.53 12.83 -26.83
C ASP A 156 14.02 12.86 -26.53
N ALA A 157 13.60 12.76 -25.26
CA ALA A 157 12.19 12.87 -24.87
C ALA A 157 11.62 14.30 -24.89
N GLN A 158 12.45 15.31 -25.21
CA GLN A 158 12.06 16.72 -25.32
C GLN A 158 12.05 17.26 -26.77
N ALA A 159 12.31 16.43 -27.76
CA ALA A 159 12.26 16.76 -29.20
C ALA A 159 10.97 16.25 -29.86
#